data_AF-A0A7W0YTH9-F1
#
_entry.id   AF-A0A7W0YTH9-F1
#
_cell.length_a   1.000
_cell.length_b   1.000
_cell.length_c   1.000
_cell.angle_alpha   90.00
_cell.angle_beta   90.00
_cell.angle_gamma   90.00
#
_symmetry.space_group_name_H-M   'P 1'
#
loop_
_entity.id
_entity.type
_entity.pdbx_description
1 polymer ?
#
loop_
_entity_poly.entity_id
_entity_poly.type
_entity_poly.pdbx_seq_one_letter_code
_entity_poly.pdbx_strand_id
1 'polypeptide(L)'
;MVARQSQLFIPTLREAPADAEAVSHKLLVRGGYIRQVSAGVWTFLPLGWRVHQKVVQIIREEMDAIGGQEMLMPVLTPYELWQQSGRDFIQEIFRLQDRNGREYVLPMTHEETVTFHARELASYRQLPQLLYHFSIKERDEPRSRGGLIRLREFIMKDAYSFDRDEQGLDVNFRKSEGAYHRMFERCGLEFSYVDAESGMMGGKESKDFLAPAGSGENTLVTCENADYAADLEIAKGVPRAADFPESHAAPKEVATPGVTTIEALAELLGIDDAATSKAMPVLRADDGTLVLGLVRGDDRLSESKMLGVLASDYRPATDEEIRRAFGAGGGSLGPIGIDVEVLADEALRDGQFVAGANRDGWHLLGVEAGRDYEPRFVDIREAREGDRCPVCGGALRFETAIEVGHIFKFGSRYSEPLDARFLDEDGTEKPLIGGSYGVGPARVLAAVVEQSHDDNGIVWPKSIAPYDVHVLALHGGSAEVLMR
;
A
#
# COMPACT_ATOMS: atom_id res chain seq x y z
N MET A 1 -6.93 14.34 35.04
CA MET A 1 -5.72 15.08 35.47
C MET A 1 -5.90 16.54 35.09
N VAL A 2 -5.77 17.46 36.04
CA VAL A 2 -5.89 18.91 35.80
C VAL A 2 -4.48 19.47 35.56
N ALA A 3 -4.30 20.31 34.54
CA ALA A 3 -3.03 20.98 34.25
C ALA A 3 -3.26 22.48 34.02
N ARG A 4 -2.36 23.34 34.53
CA ARG A 4 -2.38 24.77 34.23
C ARG A 4 -1.66 25.01 32.90
N GLN A 5 -2.30 25.69 31.96
CA GLN A 5 -1.73 25.92 30.62
C GLN A 5 -0.37 26.63 30.66
N SER A 6 -0.13 27.51 31.65
CA SER A 6 1.16 28.18 31.86
C SER A 6 2.33 27.24 32.20
N GLN A 7 2.04 25.99 32.56
CA GLN A 7 3.04 24.96 32.87
C GLN A 7 3.19 23.94 31.73
N LEU A 8 2.37 24.03 30.68
CA LEU A 8 2.44 23.14 29.54
C LEU A 8 3.36 23.73 28.47
N PHE A 9 4.24 22.90 27.91
CA PHE A 9 5.03 23.27 26.74
C PHE A 9 4.15 23.16 25.48
N ILE A 10 3.47 24.25 25.12
CA ILE A 10 2.57 24.33 23.97
C ILE A 10 2.98 25.54 23.11
N PRO A 11 4.03 25.42 22.29
CA PRO A 11 4.50 26.51 21.44
C PRO A 11 3.55 26.69 20.24
N THR A 12 2.38 27.28 20.42
CA THR A 12 1.46 27.56 19.31
C THR A 12 2.08 28.56 18.33
N LEU A 13 1.80 28.40 17.04
CA LEU A 13 2.19 29.35 16.00
C LEU A 13 0.99 30.14 15.50
N ARG A 14 1.24 31.37 15.04
CA ARG A 14 0.21 32.18 14.38
C ARG A 14 -0.09 31.66 12.98
N GLU A 15 0.95 31.27 12.26
CA GLU A 15 0.89 30.77 10.88
C GLU A 15 1.44 29.35 10.82
N ALA A 16 0.92 28.54 9.91
CA ALA A 16 1.44 27.20 9.67
C ALA A 16 2.78 27.27 8.89
N PRO A 17 3.62 26.22 8.94
CA PRO A 17 4.81 26.14 8.10
C PRO A 17 4.46 26.26 6.62
N ALA A 18 5.27 27.00 5.86
CA ALA A 18 5.02 27.28 4.45
C ALA A 18 5.19 26.04 3.53
N ASP A 19 5.99 25.08 3.99
CA ASP A 19 6.30 23.81 3.33
C ASP A 19 5.32 22.68 3.70
N ALA A 20 4.38 22.94 4.62
CA ALA A 20 3.33 21.99 4.96
C ALA A 20 2.21 22.04 3.90
N GLU A 21 1.94 20.91 3.24
CA GLU A 21 0.83 20.78 2.29
C GLU A 21 -0.44 20.22 2.96
N ALA A 22 -0.31 19.07 3.62
CA ALA A 22 -1.38 18.38 4.34
C ALA A 22 -1.98 19.22 5.49
N VAL A 23 -3.30 19.13 5.69
CA VAL A 23 -4.00 19.93 6.70
C VAL A 23 -3.60 19.50 8.11
N SER A 24 -3.52 18.20 8.35
CA SER A 24 -3.03 17.58 9.57
C SER A 24 -1.62 18.07 9.92
N HIS A 25 -0.70 18.10 8.97
CA HIS A 25 0.64 18.63 9.16
C HIS A 25 0.59 20.11 9.61
N LYS A 26 -0.13 20.96 8.86
CA LYS A 26 -0.30 22.39 9.20
C LYS A 26 -0.84 22.58 10.61
N LEU A 27 -1.94 21.89 10.95
CA LEU A 27 -2.65 22.07 12.20
C LEU A 27 -1.89 21.49 13.40
N LEU A 28 -1.25 20.33 13.25
CA LEU A 28 -0.47 19.72 14.33
C LEU A 28 0.76 20.56 14.68
N VAL A 29 1.43 21.15 13.70
CA VAL A 29 2.54 22.07 13.96
C VAL A 29 2.02 23.39 14.55
N ARG A 30 1.00 24.01 13.94
CA ARG A 30 0.42 25.29 14.41
C ARG A 30 -0.11 25.18 15.84
N GLY A 31 -0.77 24.08 16.17
CA GLY A 31 -1.33 23.79 17.49
C GLY A 31 -0.29 23.36 18.55
N GLY A 32 0.99 23.23 18.19
CA GLY A 32 2.04 22.82 19.14
C GLY A 32 1.97 21.35 19.56
N TYR A 33 1.50 20.46 18.68
CA TYR A 33 1.43 19.02 18.92
C TYR A 33 2.71 18.29 18.53
N ILE A 34 3.37 18.73 17.46
CA ILE A 34 4.61 18.11 16.93
C ILE A 34 5.62 19.16 16.46
N ARG A 35 6.90 18.78 16.41
CA ARG A 35 7.98 19.57 15.81
C ARG A 35 8.93 18.68 15.04
N GLN A 36 9.34 19.15 13.87
CA GLN A 36 10.29 18.42 13.04
C GLN A 36 11.71 18.55 13.60
N VAL A 37 12.45 17.45 13.60
CA VAL A 37 13.89 17.41 13.92
C VAL A 37 14.71 17.31 12.64
N SER A 38 14.28 16.44 11.73
CA SER A 38 14.83 16.30 10.37
C SER A 38 13.73 15.78 9.42
N ALA A 39 14.03 15.65 8.12
CA ALA A 39 13.06 15.13 7.14
C ALA A 39 12.51 13.76 7.59
N GLY A 40 11.21 13.68 7.85
CA GLY A 40 10.53 12.45 8.28
C GLY A 40 10.74 12.06 9.75
N VAL A 41 11.38 12.89 10.57
CA VAL A 41 11.66 12.63 11.99
C VAL A 41 11.04 13.73 12.84
N TRP A 42 10.11 13.34 13.72
CA TRP A 42 9.24 14.27 14.45
C TRP A 42 9.27 14.03 15.95
N THR A 43 9.39 15.12 16.70
CA THR A 43 9.16 15.13 18.14
C THR A 43 7.69 15.35 18.43
N PHE A 44 7.06 14.44 19.16
CA PHE A 44 5.76 14.67 19.79
C PHE A 44 5.91 15.59 21.00
N LEU A 45 5.27 16.76 20.94
CA LEU A 45 5.16 17.67 22.08
C LEU A 45 4.08 17.19 23.05
N PRO A 46 3.98 17.72 24.29
CA PRO A 46 3.10 17.18 25.32
C PRO A 46 1.64 16.95 24.90
N LEU A 47 1.04 17.85 24.11
CA LEU A 47 -0.33 17.63 23.61
C LEU A 47 -0.40 16.48 22.61
N GLY A 48 0.50 16.46 21.61
CA GLY A 48 0.59 15.39 20.61
C GLY A 48 0.84 14.04 21.26
N TRP A 49 1.77 13.98 22.21
CA TRP A 49 2.08 12.75 22.92
C TRP A 49 0.89 12.21 23.71
N ARG A 50 0.10 13.10 24.34
CA ARG A 50 -1.13 12.69 25.04
C ARG A 50 -2.16 12.08 24.10
N VAL A 51 -2.40 12.69 22.94
CA VAL A 51 -3.33 12.14 21.93
C VAL A 51 -2.80 10.80 21.41
N HIS A 52 -1.52 10.72 21.05
CA HIS A 52 -0.88 9.49 20.60
C HIS A 52 -1.05 8.37 21.63
N GLN A 53 -0.81 8.64 22.91
CA GLN A 53 -0.99 7.65 23.98
C GLN A 53 -2.45 7.20 24.16
N LYS A 54 -3.44 8.08 23.92
CA LYS A 54 -4.85 7.68 23.91
C LYS A 54 -5.18 6.74 22.74
N VAL A 55 -4.65 7.01 21.55
CA VAL A 55 -4.79 6.13 20.38
C VAL A 55 -4.13 4.77 20.67
N VAL A 56 -2.90 4.76 21.18
CA VAL A 56 -2.19 3.54 21.61
C VAL A 56 -3.02 2.74 22.62
N GLN A 57 -3.64 3.41 23.59
CA GLN A 57 -4.45 2.75 24.59
C GLN A 57 -5.72 2.10 24.02
N ILE A 58 -6.39 2.75 23.06
CA ILE A 58 -7.52 2.15 22.34
C ILE A 58 -7.07 0.89 21.59
N ILE A 59 -5.96 0.99 20.84
CA ILE A 59 -5.43 -0.15 20.08
C ILE A 59 -5.07 -1.30 21.03
N ARG A 60 -4.38 -1.03 22.15
CA ARG A 60 -4.03 -2.02 23.17
C ARG A 60 -5.26 -2.76 23.69
N GLU A 61 -6.29 -2.01 24.10
CA GLU A 61 -7.53 -2.60 24.62
C GLU A 61 -8.21 -3.53 23.61
N GLU A 62 -8.23 -3.15 22.32
CA GLU A 62 -8.83 -4.00 21.27
C GLU A 62 -8.00 -5.24 20.94
N MET A 63 -6.66 -5.14 21.02
CA MET A 63 -5.77 -6.29 20.84
C MET A 63 -5.82 -7.26 22.02
N ASP A 64 -5.83 -6.75 23.25
CA ASP A 64 -5.95 -7.56 24.46
C ASP A 64 -7.31 -8.31 24.49
N ALA A 65 -8.38 -7.65 24.03
CA ALA A 65 -9.72 -8.24 23.97
C ALA A 65 -9.81 -9.48 23.05
N ILE A 66 -8.92 -9.61 22.06
CA ILE A 66 -8.87 -10.77 21.17
C ILE A 66 -7.80 -11.81 21.60
N GLY A 67 -7.21 -11.63 22.78
CA GLY A 67 -6.19 -12.52 23.34
C GLY A 67 -4.77 -12.21 22.89
N GLY A 68 -4.53 -11.01 22.34
CA GLY A 68 -3.19 -10.53 22.01
C GLY A 68 -2.35 -10.36 23.27
N GLN A 69 -1.07 -10.69 23.18
CA GLN A 69 -0.10 -10.55 24.26
C GLN A 69 0.93 -9.49 23.88
N GLU A 70 0.93 -8.36 24.61
CA GLU A 70 1.89 -7.29 24.40
C GLU A 70 3.27 -7.69 24.92
N MET A 71 4.29 -7.53 24.07
CA MET A 71 5.70 -7.69 24.40
C MET A 71 6.50 -6.49 23.88
N LEU A 72 7.81 -6.45 24.12
CA LEU A 72 8.69 -5.45 23.53
C LEU A 72 9.86 -6.17 22.84
N MET A 73 10.02 -5.91 21.54
CA MET A 73 11.11 -6.47 20.74
C MET A 73 12.14 -5.37 20.46
N PRO A 74 13.43 -5.72 20.34
CA PRO A 74 14.50 -4.74 20.15
C PRO A 74 14.38 -4.01 18.80
N VAL A 75 14.80 -2.74 18.78
CA VAL A 75 14.95 -1.93 17.56
C VAL A 75 16.32 -2.15 16.91
N LEU A 76 17.26 -2.80 17.59
CA LEU A 76 18.53 -3.18 16.99
C LEU A 76 18.54 -4.69 16.78
N THR A 77 18.36 -5.13 15.53
CA THR A 77 18.23 -6.56 15.19
C THR A 77 19.41 -7.04 14.35
N PRO A 78 19.89 -8.28 14.53
CA PRO A 78 20.99 -8.82 13.71
C PRO A 78 20.63 -8.84 12.22
N TYR A 79 21.57 -8.45 11.36
CA TYR A 79 21.35 -8.46 9.90
C TYR A 79 21.13 -9.89 9.37
N GLU A 80 21.71 -10.89 10.03
CA GLU A 80 21.62 -12.30 9.64
C GLU A 80 20.17 -12.80 9.59
N LEU A 81 19.26 -12.28 10.41
CA LEU A 81 17.84 -12.64 10.37
C LEU A 81 17.18 -12.19 9.06
N TRP A 82 17.53 -11.01 8.57
CA TRP A 82 17.03 -10.46 7.31
C TRP A 82 17.59 -11.24 6.11
N GLN A 83 18.87 -11.63 6.17
CA GLN A 83 19.49 -12.49 5.16
C GLN A 83 18.82 -13.87 5.10
N GLN A 84 18.54 -14.49 6.25
CA GLN A 84 17.87 -15.80 6.29
C GLN A 84 16.47 -15.73 5.68
N SER A 85 15.70 -14.69 5.98
CA SER A 85 14.38 -14.48 5.39
C SER A 85 14.42 -14.09 3.90
N GLY A 86 15.61 -13.75 3.36
CA GLY A 86 15.77 -13.25 2.00
C GLY A 86 15.18 -11.86 1.77
N ARG A 87 15.00 -11.04 2.82
CA ARG A 87 14.46 -9.66 2.74
C ARG A 87 15.54 -8.58 2.79
N ASP A 88 16.80 -8.97 2.69
CA ASP A 88 17.91 -8.03 2.64
C ASP A 88 18.09 -7.36 1.26
N PHE A 89 17.21 -7.60 0.29
CA PHE A 89 17.15 -6.81 -0.96
C PHE A 89 16.45 -5.46 -0.76
N ILE A 90 15.67 -5.29 0.31
CA ILE A 90 14.91 -4.08 0.60
C ILE A 90 15.88 -2.91 0.79
N GLN A 91 15.65 -1.80 0.08
CA GLN A 91 16.56 -0.65 0.08
C GLN A 91 16.26 0.29 1.25
N GLU A 92 15.02 0.30 1.73
CA GLU A 92 14.50 1.17 2.78
C GLU A 92 14.91 0.71 4.19
N ILE A 93 15.64 -0.39 4.35
CA ILE A 93 16.16 -0.81 5.65
C ILE A 93 17.45 -0.06 5.98
N PHE A 94 17.51 0.53 7.17
CA PHE A 94 18.77 1.07 7.66
C PHE A 94 19.69 -0.08 8.08
N ARG A 95 20.90 -0.09 7.53
CA ARG A 95 21.99 -1.00 7.92
C ARG A 95 23.05 -0.24 8.68
N LEU A 96 23.54 -0.85 9.75
CA LEU A 96 24.61 -0.29 10.56
C LEU A 96 25.61 -1.37 10.97
N GLN A 97 26.82 -0.92 11.30
CA GLN A 97 27.85 -1.77 11.86
C GLN A 97 28.25 -1.26 13.25
N ASP A 98 28.38 -2.17 14.22
CA ASP A 98 28.91 -1.82 15.52
C ASP A 98 30.44 -1.62 15.47
N ARG A 99 31.02 -1.18 16.60
CA ARG A 99 32.47 -0.95 16.71
C ARG A 99 33.34 -2.20 16.51
N ASN A 100 32.74 -3.40 16.55
CA ASN A 100 33.42 -4.67 16.35
C ASN A 100 33.17 -5.24 14.94
N GLY A 101 32.48 -4.50 14.07
CA GLY A 101 32.14 -4.92 12.71
C GLY A 101 30.94 -5.87 12.61
N ARG A 102 30.12 -6.01 13.66
CA ARG A 102 28.87 -6.77 13.58
C ARG A 102 27.80 -5.95 12.88
N GLU A 103 27.06 -6.58 11.98
CA GLU A 103 26.04 -5.93 11.17
C GLU A 103 24.67 -6.03 11.83
N TYR A 104 23.93 -4.92 11.82
CA TYR A 104 22.58 -4.84 12.35
C TYR A 104 21.68 -4.07 11.39
N VAL A 105 20.39 -4.25 11.59
CA VAL A 105 19.32 -3.51 10.94
C VAL A 105 18.54 -2.73 11.99
N LEU A 106 18.13 -1.49 11.65
CA LEU A 106 17.00 -0.85 12.32
C LEU A 106 15.73 -1.29 11.57
N PRO A 107 14.88 -2.11 12.21
CA PRO A 107 13.79 -2.79 11.53
C PRO A 107 12.68 -1.81 11.15
N MET A 108 12.24 -1.90 9.89
CA MET A 108 10.99 -1.29 9.43
C MET A 108 9.74 -2.08 9.86
N THR A 109 9.94 -3.32 10.33
CA THR A 109 8.96 -4.31 10.81
C THR A 109 9.70 -5.46 11.52
N HIS A 110 8.98 -6.36 12.21
CA HIS A 110 9.55 -7.38 13.11
C HIS A 110 9.19 -8.83 12.76
N GLU A 111 8.78 -9.18 11.52
CA GLU A 111 8.45 -10.58 11.18
C GLU A 111 9.60 -11.56 11.46
N GLU A 112 10.85 -11.20 11.15
CA GLU A 112 12.00 -12.07 11.39
C GLU A 112 12.29 -12.22 12.88
N THR A 113 12.16 -11.12 13.63
CA THR A 113 12.44 -11.10 15.06
C THR A 113 11.40 -11.89 15.85
N VAL A 114 10.12 -11.72 15.52
CA VAL A 114 9.05 -12.45 16.20
C VAL A 114 9.07 -13.93 15.81
N THR A 115 9.37 -14.26 14.56
CA THR A 115 9.49 -15.65 14.10
C THR A 115 10.70 -16.35 14.73
N PHE A 116 11.82 -15.65 14.91
CA PHE A 116 12.97 -16.15 15.67
C PHE A 116 12.56 -16.58 17.09
N HIS A 117 11.72 -15.80 17.77
CA HIS A 117 11.19 -16.17 19.10
C HIS A 117 10.12 -17.26 19.03
N ALA A 118 9.32 -17.29 17.97
CA ALA A 118 8.27 -18.29 17.77
C ALA A 118 8.82 -19.72 17.63
N ARG A 119 10.13 -19.90 17.40
CA ARG A 119 10.81 -21.21 17.45
C ARG A 119 10.65 -21.93 18.79
N GLU A 120 10.33 -21.22 19.86
CA GLU A 120 10.02 -21.80 21.17
C GLU A 120 8.63 -22.50 21.23
N LEU A 121 7.79 -22.32 20.19
CA LEU A 121 6.49 -22.97 20.05
C LEU A 121 6.62 -24.38 19.46
N ALA A 122 7.26 -25.27 20.21
CA ALA A 122 7.61 -26.61 19.75
C ALA A 122 6.44 -27.62 19.64
N SER A 123 5.24 -27.29 20.14
CA SER A 123 4.08 -28.20 20.13
C SER A 123 2.79 -27.51 19.72
N TYR A 124 1.93 -28.23 18.99
CA TYR A 124 0.58 -27.77 18.61
C TYR A 124 -0.27 -27.31 19.81
N ARG A 125 0.01 -27.82 21.02
CA ARG A 125 -0.71 -27.44 22.26
C ARG A 125 -0.43 -26.00 22.71
N GLN A 126 0.63 -25.40 22.20
CA GLN A 126 0.97 -24.00 22.44
C GLN A 126 0.31 -23.08 21.41
N LEU A 127 -0.35 -23.61 20.38
CA LEU A 127 -0.97 -22.83 19.32
C LEU A 127 -2.49 -22.73 19.52
N PRO A 128 -3.12 -21.63 19.09
CA PRO A 128 -2.52 -20.47 18.43
C PRO A 128 -1.87 -19.48 19.41
N GLN A 129 -0.97 -18.63 18.91
CA GLN A 129 -0.42 -17.47 19.63
C GLN A 129 -0.70 -16.18 18.85
N LEU A 130 -0.99 -15.09 19.56
CA LEU A 130 -1.08 -13.74 19.01
C LEU A 130 -0.21 -12.81 19.86
N LEU A 131 0.94 -12.41 19.30
CA LEU A 131 1.94 -11.57 19.96
C LEU A 131 1.94 -10.20 19.30
N TYR A 132 2.06 -9.13 20.07
CA TYR A 132 2.14 -7.79 19.49
C TYR A 132 3.02 -6.85 20.31
N HIS A 133 3.39 -5.72 19.73
CA HIS A 133 4.09 -4.67 20.46
C HIS A 133 3.77 -3.28 19.93
N PHE A 134 4.12 -2.25 20.69
CA PHE A 134 4.33 -0.90 20.16
C PHE A 134 5.83 -0.62 20.19
N SER A 135 6.44 -0.45 19.02
CA SER A 135 7.88 -0.20 18.93
C SER A 135 8.20 0.81 17.84
N ILE A 136 9.36 1.44 17.99
CA ILE A 136 9.92 2.34 16.97
C ILE A 136 10.26 1.51 15.74
N LYS A 137 9.89 2.05 14.58
CA LYS A 137 10.20 1.56 13.25
C LYS A 137 10.98 2.62 12.50
N GLU A 138 11.92 2.14 11.71
CA GLU A 138 12.81 2.95 10.91
C GLU A 138 12.69 2.52 9.45
N ARG A 139 12.32 3.46 8.58
CA ARG A 139 12.25 3.30 7.13
C ARG A 139 13.11 4.39 6.52
N ASP A 140 14.10 4.04 5.70
CA ASP A 140 14.91 5.02 4.96
C ASP A 140 14.13 5.54 3.75
N GLU A 141 13.00 6.16 4.05
CA GLU A 141 12.03 6.63 3.08
C GLU A 141 12.66 7.72 2.20
N PRO A 142 12.78 7.52 0.87
CA PRO A 142 13.40 8.49 -0.03
C PRO A 142 12.70 9.84 0.00
N ARG A 143 11.39 9.87 0.26
CA ARG A 143 10.59 11.10 0.36
C ARG A 143 9.58 11.03 1.51
N SER A 144 9.94 11.61 2.64
CA SER A 144 8.99 11.85 3.74
C SER A 144 8.11 13.07 3.46
N ARG A 145 6.79 12.93 3.60
CA ARG A 145 5.78 13.95 3.28
C ARG A 145 4.56 13.84 4.20
N GLY A 146 3.75 14.89 4.23
CA GLY A 146 2.47 14.89 4.95
C GLY A 146 2.59 14.92 6.49
N GLY A 147 3.72 15.38 7.04
CA GLY A 147 3.91 15.41 8.49
C GLY A 147 4.02 14.01 9.07
N LEU A 148 2.98 13.55 9.78
CA LEU A 148 2.94 12.21 10.41
C LEU A 148 2.40 11.09 9.51
N ILE A 149 2.13 11.39 8.23
CA ILE A 149 1.58 10.41 7.27
C ILE A 149 2.70 9.49 6.77
N ARG A 150 3.80 10.06 6.26
CA ARG A 150 4.95 9.32 5.72
C ARG A 150 6.26 9.73 6.40
N LEU A 151 6.78 8.82 7.21
CA LEU A 151 7.81 9.04 8.22
C LEU A 151 9.02 8.14 7.99
N ARG A 152 10.18 8.56 8.53
CA ARG A 152 11.37 7.71 8.62
C ARG A 152 11.42 6.98 9.96
N GLU A 153 11.24 7.71 11.05
CA GLU A 153 11.10 7.17 12.40
C GLU A 153 9.64 7.30 12.86
N PHE A 154 9.02 6.20 13.29
CA PHE A 154 7.65 6.23 13.80
C PHE A 154 7.35 5.06 14.75
N ILE A 155 6.34 5.20 15.59
CA ILE A 155 5.84 4.09 16.40
C ILE A 155 4.79 3.34 15.58
N MET A 156 4.92 2.02 15.57
CA MET A 156 3.94 1.12 14.96
C MET A 156 3.50 0.09 15.98
N LYS A 157 2.20 -0.19 15.99
CA LYS A 157 1.67 -1.42 16.57
C LYS A 157 1.80 -2.50 15.50
N ASP A 158 2.58 -3.53 15.78
CA ASP A 158 2.64 -4.72 14.94
C ASP A 158 2.24 -5.92 15.77
N ALA A 159 1.36 -6.74 15.20
CA ALA A 159 0.94 -7.99 15.78
C ALA A 159 1.22 -9.14 14.81
N TYR A 160 1.48 -10.31 15.36
CA TYR A 160 1.87 -11.51 14.63
C TYR A 160 1.12 -12.70 15.22
N SER A 161 0.38 -13.42 14.39
CA SER A 161 -0.23 -14.69 14.80
C SER A 161 0.63 -15.86 14.31
N PHE A 162 0.70 -16.90 15.15
CA PHE A 162 1.26 -18.19 14.80
C PHE A 162 0.23 -19.26 15.09
N ASP A 163 -0.10 -20.00 14.05
CA ASP A 163 -1.21 -20.93 13.94
C ASP A 163 -0.71 -22.28 13.46
N ARG A 164 -1.50 -23.32 13.79
CA ARG A 164 -1.22 -24.71 13.40
C ARG A 164 -1.34 -24.93 11.89
N ASP A 165 -2.28 -24.23 11.27
CA ASP A 165 -2.68 -24.38 9.87
C ASP A 165 -3.38 -23.11 9.37
N GLU A 166 -3.71 -23.10 8.07
CA GLU A 166 -4.42 -22.00 7.41
C GLU A 166 -5.80 -21.71 8.04
N GLN A 167 -6.48 -22.72 8.60
CA GLN A 167 -7.78 -22.51 9.24
C GLN A 167 -7.64 -21.75 10.56
N GLY A 168 -6.60 -22.05 11.35
CA GLY A 168 -6.24 -21.27 12.54
C GLY A 168 -5.91 -19.83 12.17
N LEU A 169 -5.12 -19.65 11.12
CA LEU A 169 -4.76 -18.33 10.60
C LEU A 169 -5.99 -17.53 10.15
N ASP A 170 -6.95 -18.13 9.44
CA ASP A 170 -8.22 -17.49 9.08
C ASP A 170 -8.99 -16.97 10.30
N VAL A 171 -8.98 -17.72 11.41
CA VAL A 171 -9.65 -17.33 12.66
C VAL A 171 -8.96 -16.10 13.26
N ASN A 172 -7.63 -16.10 13.36
CA ASN A 172 -6.89 -14.95 13.88
C ASN A 172 -7.01 -13.73 12.96
N PHE A 173 -6.97 -13.92 11.64
CA PHE A 173 -7.16 -12.86 10.68
C PHE A 173 -8.51 -12.14 10.87
N ARG A 174 -9.61 -12.88 10.98
CA ARG A 174 -10.95 -12.31 11.23
C ARG A 174 -11.07 -11.64 12.61
N LYS A 175 -10.40 -12.18 13.63
CA LYS A 175 -10.36 -11.54 14.97
C LYS A 175 -9.64 -10.19 14.89
N SER A 176 -8.50 -10.15 14.22
CA SER A 176 -7.73 -8.93 13.98
C SER A 176 -8.52 -7.93 13.16
N GLU A 177 -9.14 -8.33 12.05
CA GLU A 177 -10.06 -7.50 11.25
C GLU A 177 -11.11 -6.83 12.15
N GLY A 178 -11.84 -7.62 12.95
CA GLY A 178 -12.85 -7.08 13.85
C GLY A 178 -12.29 -6.12 14.91
N ALA A 179 -11.08 -6.36 15.41
CA ALA A 179 -10.41 -5.44 16.34
C ALA A 179 -10.01 -4.12 15.66
N TYR A 180 -9.64 -4.17 14.38
CA TYR A 180 -9.27 -3.00 13.57
C TYR A 180 -10.48 -2.11 13.31
N HIS A 181 -11.62 -2.72 12.96
CA HIS A 181 -12.88 -1.98 12.87
C HIS A 181 -13.18 -1.21 14.17
N ARG A 182 -13.16 -1.91 15.31
CA ARG A 182 -13.47 -1.28 16.61
C ARG A 182 -12.46 -0.20 17.00
N MET A 183 -11.15 -0.39 16.78
CA MET A 183 -10.17 0.62 17.17
C MET A 183 -10.32 1.92 16.35
N PHE A 184 -10.60 1.83 15.05
CA PHE A 184 -10.79 3.01 14.20
C PHE A 184 -12.11 3.72 14.48
N GLU A 185 -13.21 2.97 14.66
CA GLU A 185 -14.50 3.51 15.11
C GLU A 185 -14.36 4.25 16.45
N ARG A 186 -13.67 3.65 17.42
CA ARG A 186 -13.41 4.27 18.73
C ARG A 186 -12.50 5.51 18.63
N CYS A 187 -11.62 5.57 17.64
CA CYS A 187 -10.82 6.77 17.35
C CYS A 187 -11.64 7.87 16.65
N GLY A 188 -12.87 7.59 16.21
CA GLY A 188 -13.72 8.53 15.48
C GLY A 188 -13.28 8.75 14.03
N LEU A 189 -12.72 7.71 13.41
CA LEU A 189 -12.20 7.75 12.04
C LEU A 189 -13.20 7.11 11.07
N GLU A 190 -13.42 7.75 9.92
CA GLU A 190 -14.09 7.14 8.77
C GLU A 190 -13.06 6.39 7.92
N PHE A 191 -13.35 5.14 7.57
CA PHE A 191 -12.43 4.29 6.83
C PHE A 191 -13.17 3.27 5.94
N SER A 192 -12.48 2.77 4.94
CA SER A 192 -12.89 1.66 4.08
C SER A 192 -11.96 0.47 4.29
N TYR A 193 -12.55 -0.72 4.44
CA TYR A 193 -11.81 -1.99 4.44
C TYR A 193 -11.77 -2.54 3.02
N VAL A 194 -10.57 -2.66 2.45
CA VAL A 194 -10.40 -2.94 1.02
C VAL A 194 -9.44 -4.09 0.78
N ASP A 195 -9.64 -4.77 -0.36
CA ASP A 195 -8.59 -5.64 -0.89
C ASP A 195 -7.34 -4.80 -1.21
N ALA A 196 -6.16 -5.35 -0.90
CA ALA A 196 -4.87 -4.71 -1.09
C ALA A 196 -3.83 -5.66 -1.70
N GLU A 197 -2.71 -5.10 -2.17
CA GLU A 197 -1.54 -5.90 -2.56
C GLU A 197 -0.82 -6.43 -1.30
N SER A 198 -0.22 -7.63 -1.38
CA SER A 198 0.67 -8.12 -0.32
C SER A 198 2.07 -7.48 -0.35
N GLY A 199 2.43 -6.83 -1.47
CA GLY A 199 3.68 -6.10 -1.66
C GLY A 199 4.95 -6.86 -1.24
N MET A 200 5.93 -6.10 -0.72
CA MET A 200 7.25 -6.60 -0.29
C MET A 200 7.18 -7.57 0.91
N MET A 201 6.06 -7.55 1.64
CA MET A 201 5.82 -8.43 2.78
C MET A 201 5.57 -9.86 2.33
N GLY A 202 4.99 -10.05 1.13
CA GLY A 202 4.55 -11.32 0.59
C GLY A 202 3.45 -11.98 1.42
N GLY A 203 2.81 -13.00 0.85
CA GLY A 203 1.68 -13.67 1.49
C GLY A 203 0.51 -13.91 0.54
N LYS A 204 -0.60 -14.37 1.10
CA LYS A 204 -1.90 -14.52 0.42
C LYS A 204 -2.92 -13.67 1.18
N GLU A 205 -3.90 -13.10 0.49
CA GLU A 205 -4.98 -12.32 1.12
C GLU A 205 -4.48 -11.15 2.00
N SER A 206 -4.41 -9.98 1.37
CA SER A 206 -3.97 -8.72 1.98
C SER A 206 -5.12 -7.72 1.98
N LYS A 207 -5.24 -6.97 3.07
CA LYS A 207 -6.34 -6.03 3.28
C LYS A 207 -5.84 -4.74 3.93
N ASP A 208 -6.31 -3.63 3.38
CA ASP A 208 -6.04 -2.29 3.89
C ASP A 208 -7.24 -1.67 4.58
N PHE A 209 -6.94 -0.81 5.53
CA PHE A 209 -7.86 0.14 6.12
C PHE A 209 -7.49 1.53 5.62
N LEU A 210 -8.23 2.01 4.62
CA LEU A 210 -7.98 3.30 3.97
C LEU A 210 -8.92 4.36 4.56
N ALA A 211 -8.36 5.44 5.09
CA ALA A 211 -9.10 6.59 5.60
C ALA A 211 -9.16 7.68 4.53
N PRO A 212 -10.34 7.98 3.95
CA PRO A 212 -10.48 9.03 2.94
C PRO A 212 -9.95 10.37 3.44
N ALA A 213 -9.02 10.95 2.69
CA ALA A 213 -8.36 12.21 3.02
C ALA A 213 -7.56 12.74 1.81
N GLY A 214 -7.65 14.04 1.54
CA GLY A 214 -6.98 14.67 0.40
C GLY A 214 -5.44 14.70 0.46
N SER A 215 -4.84 14.27 1.57
CA SER A 215 -3.38 14.22 1.76
C SER A 215 -2.80 12.80 1.80
N GLY A 216 -3.61 11.80 1.43
CA GLY A 216 -3.19 10.42 1.32
C GLY A 216 -2.32 10.14 0.09
N GLU A 217 -1.80 8.92 0.02
CA GLU A 217 -1.00 8.44 -1.12
C GLU A 217 -1.68 7.26 -1.83
N ASN A 218 -2.55 6.54 -1.12
CA ASN A 218 -3.38 5.51 -1.69
C ASN A 218 -4.56 6.13 -2.45
N THR A 219 -5.03 5.40 -3.45
CA THR A 219 -6.27 5.74 -4.15
C THR A 219 -7.30 4.68 -3.84
N LEU A 220 -8.27 5.03 -3.01
CA LEU A 220 -9.43 4.22 -2.68
C LEU A 220 -10.37 4.17 -3.90
N VAL A 221 -10.57 2.99 -4.45
CA VAL A 221 -11.52 2.74 -5.53
C VAL A 221 -12.77 2.09 -4.93
N THR A 222 -13.90 2.78 -5.00
CA THR A 222 -15.21 2.28 -4.54
C THR A 222 -16.21 2.25 -5.68
N CYS A 223 -17.32 1.53 -5.53
CA CYS A 223 -18.44 1.60 -6.47
C CYS A 223 -19.64 2.35 -5.88
N GLU A 224 -20.52 2.88 -6.75
CA GLU A 224 -21.71 3.64 -6.34
C GLU A 224 -22.64 2.92 -5.37
N ASN A 225 -22.65 1.58 -5.39
CA ASN A 225 -23.51 0.75 -4.53
C ASN A 225 -22.79 0.21 -3.28
N ALA A 226 -21.51 0.58 -3.06
CA ALA A 226 -20.67 0.10 -1.97
C ALA A 226 -20.46 -1.44 -1.89
N ASP A 227 -20.73 -2.17 -2.98
CA ASP A 227 -20.49 -3.61 -3.11
C ASP A 227 -19.01 -3.96 -3.41
N TYR A 228 -18.19 -2.96 -3.73
CA TYR A 228 -16.80 -3.13 -4.15
C TYR A 228 -15.93 -1.99 -3.62
N ALA A 229 -14.80 -2.36 -3.02
CA ALA A 229 -13.77 -1.44 -2.57
C ALA A 229 -12.39 -2.09 -2.65
N ALA A 230 -11.42 -1.40 -3.27
CA ALA A 230 -10.05 -1.89 -3.47
C ALA A 230 -9.07 -0.71 -3.41
N ASP A 231 -7.81 -0.97 -3.09
CA ASP A 231 -6.72 -0.08 -3.49
C ASP A 231 -6.57 -0.12 -5.03
N LEU A 232 -6.25 1.01 -5.65
CA LEU A 232 -6.01 1.14 -7.08
C LEU A 232 -5.03 0.09 -7.62
N GLU A 233 -3.98 -0.26 -6.85
CA GLU A 233 -2.95 -1.22 -7.26
C GLU A 233 -3.54 -2.58 -7.67
N ILE A 234 -4.66 -2.98 -7.06
CA ILE A 234 -5.34 -4.23 -7.35
C ILE A 234 -6.79 -4.04 -7.85
N ALA A 235 -7.23 -2.79 -7.99
CA ALA A 235 -8.60 -2.47 -8.38
C ALA A 235 -8.91 -2.98 -9.78
N LYS A 236 -10.09 -3.58 -9.92
CA LYS A 236 -10.62 -4.09 -11.18
C LYS A 236 -11.69 -3.16 -11.70
N GLY A 237 -11.58 -2.78 -12.97
CA GLY A 237 -12.56 -1.96 -13.67
C GLY A 237 -12.90 -2.57 -15.01
N VAL A 238 -14.18 -2.60 -15.35
CA VAL A 238 -14.64 -2.92 -16.70
C VAL A 238 -14.69 -1.63 -17.48
N PRO A 239 -13.77 -1.40 -18.44
CA PRO A 239 -13.74 -0.16 -19.16
C PRO A 239 -14.96 -0.03 -20.10
N ARG A 240 -15.22 1.19 -20.58
CA ARG A 240 -16.21 1.41 -21.64
C ARG A 240 -15.88 0.57 -22.88
N ALA A 241 -16.88 0.25 -23.68
CA ALA A 241 -16.67 -0.34 -25.00
C ALA A 241 -15.90 0.65 -25.91
N ALA A 242 -14.98 0.12 -26.71
CA ALA A 242 -14.30 0.86 -27.76
C ALA A 242 -15.21 1.02 -28.97
N ASP A 243 -15.11 2.15 -29.66
CA ASP A 243 -15.72 2.34 -30.98
C ASP A 243 -14.72 1.90 -32.06
N PHE A 244 -14.91 0.68 -32.57
CA PHE A 244 -13.98 0.09 -33.53
C PHE A 244 -14.22 0.63 -34.95
N PRO A 245 -13.13 0.85 -35.73
CA PRO A 245 -13.25 1.17 -37.15
C PRO A 245 -13.81 -0.01 -37.96
N GLU A 246 -13.89 0.16 -39.29
CA GLU A 246 -14.31 -0.91 -40.21
C GLU A 246 -13.51 -2.20 -39.97
N SER A 247 -14.23 -3.31 -39.78
CA SER A 247 -13.61 -4.60 -39.56
C SER A 247 -12.86 -5.10 -40.80
N HIS A 248 -11.70 -5.70 -40.58
CA HIS A 248 -10.88 -6.30 -41.62
C HIS A 248 -10.80 -7.82 -41.45
N ALA A 249 -10.83 -8.54 -42.58
CA ALA A 249 -10.70 -10.00 -42.59
C ALA A 249 -9.28 -10.50 -42.25
N ALA A 250 -8.28 -9.62 -42.39
CA ALA A 250 -6.89 -9.83 -42.00
C ALA A 250 -6.24 -8.47 -41.69
N PRO A 251 -5.15 -8.44 -40.89
CA PRO A 251 -4.45 -7.20 -40.57
C PRO A 251 -4.01 -6.42 -41.82
N LYS A 252 -4.23 -5.11 -41.82
CA LYS A 252 -3.89 -4.22 -42.94
C LYS A 252 -2.85 -3.19 -42.50
N GLU A 253 -1.73 -3.12 -43.21
CA GLU A 253 -0.70 -2.11 -42.94
C GLU A 253 -1.20 -0.69 -43.26
N VAL A 254 -0.85 0.25 -42.37
CA VAL A 254 -1.03 1.69 -42.56
C VAL A 254 0.25 2.43 -42.18
N ALA A 255 0.64 3.42 -42.97
CA ALA A 255 1.80 4.24 -42.70
C ALA A 255 1.47 5.33 -41.68
N THR A 256 2.29 5.42 -40.64
CA THR A 256 2.15 6.35 -39.51
C THR A 256 3.51 7.00 -39.18
N PRO A 257 4.15 7.69 -40.15
CA PRO A 257 5.50 8.21 -39.98
C PRO A 257 5.55 9.26 -38.86
N GLY A 258 6.48 9.07 -37.92
CA GLY A 258 6.70 10.01 -36.80
C GLY A 258 5.66 9.94 -35.68
N VAL A 259 4.69 9.02 -35.74
CA VAL A 259 3.71 8.79 -34.68
C VAL A 259 4.29 7.82 -33.65
N THR A 260 4.35 8.24 -32.40
CA THR A 260 4.90 7.44 -31.29
C THR A 260 3.98 7.33 -30.07
N THR A 261 2.87 8.06 -30.03
CA THR A 261 1.89 8.01 -28.94
C THR A 261 0.53 7.57 -29.46
N ILE A 262 -0.31 7.04 -28.56
CA ILE A 262 -1.66 6.60 -28.91
C ILE A 262 -2.54 7.78 -29.32
N GLU A 263 -2.41 8.92 -28.64
CA GLU A 263 -3.21 10.11 -28.94
C GLU A 263 -2.93 10.60 -30.37
N ALA A 264 -1.65 10.64 -30.77
CA ALA A 264 -1.26 11.02 -32.13
C ALA A 264 -1.70 9.98 -33.17
N LEU A 265 -1.72 8.69 -32.80
CA LEU A 265 -2.18 7.61 -33.68
C LEU A 265 -3.70 7.69 -33.91
N ALA A 266 -4.45 7.86 -32.83
CA ALA A 266 -5.90 8.01 -32.85
C ALA A 266 -6.32 9.24 -33.67
N GLU A 267 -5.64 10.37 -33.47
CA GLU A 267 -5.87 11.61 -34.24
C GLU A 267 -5.56 11.41 -35.73
N LEU A 268 -4.42 10.81 -36.07
CA LEU A 268 -4.01 10.58 -37.46
C LEU A 268 -5.02 9.69 -38.21
N LEU A 269 -5.53 8.66 -37.55
CA LEU A 269 -6.43 7.68 -38.16
C LEU A 269 -7.91 8.04 -38.01
N GLY A 270 -8.25 9.03 -37.18
CA GLY A 270 -9.62 9.42 -36.89
C GLY A 270 -10.41 8.30 -36.18
N ILE A 271 -9.77 7.60 -35.25
CA ILE A 271 -10.35 6.46 -34.52
C ILE A 271 -10.37 6.73 -33.02
N ASP A 272 -11.13 5.91 -32.30
CA ASP A 272 -11.13 5.87 -30.84
C ASP A 272 -9.76 5.38 -30.31
N ASP A 273 -9.22 6.03 -29.27
CA ASP A 273 -7.97 5.61 -28.64
C ASP A 273 -8.11 4.21 -27.99
N ALA A 274 -9.31 3.90 -27.48
CA ALA A 274 -9.68 2.59 -26.97
C ALA A 274 -9.70 1.49 -28.06
N ALA A 275 -9.73 1.85 -29.35
CA ALA A 275 -9.62 0.89 -30.46
C ALA A 275 -8.15 0.60 -30.83
N THR A 276 -7.18 1.03 -30.03
CA THR A 276 -5.75 0.76 -30.24
C THR A 276 -5.17 -0.07 -29.09
N SER A 277 -3.97 -0.63 -29.27
CA SER A 277 -3.25 -1.36 -28.22
C SER A 277 -1.83 -0.83 -28.03
N LYS A 278 -1.39 -0.69 -26.76
CA LYS A 278 -0.01 -0.36 -26.38
C LYS A 278 0.79 -1.62 -26.13
N ALA A 279 2.00 -1.64 -26.66
CA ALA A 279 2.99 -2.68 -26.43
C ALA A 279 4.01 -2.22 -25.38
N MET A 280 4.14 -3.00 -24.31
CA MET A 280 5.01 -2.76 -23.15
C MET A 280 5.98 -3.95 -22.98
N PRO A 281 7.12 -4.00 -23.70
CA PRO A 281 8.09 -5.05 -23.52
C PRO A 281 8.84 -4.90 -22.19
N VAL A 282 8.91 -5.98 -21.41
CA VAL A 282 9.58 -6.04 -20.11
C VAL A 282 10.48 -7.26 -20.02
N LEU A 283 11.55 -7.18 -19.23
CA LEU A 283 12.41 -8.33 -18.92
C LEU A 283 12.19 -8.74 -17.47
N ARG A 284 12.01 -10.04 -17.25
CA ARG A 284 12.01 -10.63 -15.91
C ARG A 284 13.40 -10.47 -15.28
N ALA A 285 13.45 -10.17 -13.99
CA ALA A 285 14.71 -9.94 -13.29
C ALA A 285 15.48 -11.23 -12.97
N ASP A 286 14.77 -12.37 -12.88
CA ASP A 286 15.33 -13.67 -12.52
C ASP A 286 16.13 -14.34 -13.65
N ASP A 287 15.60 -14.33 -14.87
CA ASP A 287 16.16 -15.05 -16.01
C ASP A 287 16.45 -14.14 -17.24
N GLY A 288 16.03 -12.87 -17.20
CA GLY A 288 16.17 -11.93 -18.31
C GLY A 288 15.25 -12.22 -19.49
N THR A 289 14.23 -13.08 -19.34
CA THR A 289 13.27 -13.41 -20.38
C THR A 289 12.43 -12.18 -20.74
N LEU A 290 12.36 -11.88 -22.04
CA LEU A 290 11.55 -10.79 -22.58
C LEU A 290 10.09 -11.24 -22.70
N VAL A 291 9.18 -10.43 -22.16
CA VAL A 291 7.74 -10.63 -22.19
C VAL A 291 7.08 -9.36 -22.75
N LEU A 292 6.07 -9.52 -23.60
CA LEU A 292 5.28 -8.40 -24.11
C LEU A 292 3.98 -8.25 -23.31
N GLY A 293 3.87 -7.19 -22.51
CA GLY A 293 2.59 -6.74 -21.97
C GLY A 293 1.81 -5.94 -23.00
N LEU A 294 0.52 -6.24 -23.19
CA LEU A 294 -0.39 -5.46 -24.03
C LEU A 294 -1.54 -4.91 -23.19
N VAL A 295 -1.77 -3.60 -23.29
CA VAL A 295 -2.95 -2.95 -22.72
C VAL A 295 -3.66 -2.14 -23.79
N ARG A 296 -4.93 -1.79 -23.56
CA ARG A 296 -5.68 -0.92 -24.47
C ARG A 296 -5.05 0.47 -24.56
N GLY A 297 -5.25 1.14 -25.70
CA GLY A 297 -4.58 2.39 -26.03
C GLY A 297 -4.85 3.55 -25.07
N ASP A 298 -6.03 3.61 -24.50
CA ASP A 298 -6.39 4.63 -23.51
C ASP A 298 -5.98 4.23 -22.09
N ASP A 299 -5.55 3.00 -21.88
CA ASP A 299 -5.21 2.45 -20.57
C ASP A 299 -3.72 2.52 -20.24
N ARG A 300 -3.40 2.31 -18.96
CA ARG A 300 -2.04 2.24 -18.42
C ARG A 300 -1.78 0.83 -17.90
N LEU A 301 -0.55 0.37 -18.07
CA LEU A 301 -0.08 -0.87 -17.45
C LEU A 301 0.04 -0.64 -15.93
N SER A 302 -0.55 -1.53 -15.14
CA SER A 302 -0.39 -1.57 -13.69
C SER A 302 0.87 -2.36 -13.36
N GLU A 303 1.81 -1.72 -12.66
CA GLU A 303 3.07 -2.36 -12.30
C GLU A 303 2.85 -3.50 -11.29
N SER A 304 2.06 -3.26 -10.26
CA SER A 304 1.63 -4.24 -9.25
C SER A 304 1.00 -5.49 -9.85
N LYS A 305 0.04 -5.32 -10.78
CA LYS A 305 -0.61 -6.47 -11.42
C LYS A 305 0.34 -7.23 -12.34
N MET A 306 1.21 -6.52 -13.08
CA MET A 306 2.22 -7.15 -13.92
C MET A 306 3.19 -7.99 -13.08
N LEU A 307 3.66 -7.46 -11.94
CA LEU A 307 4.51 -8.17 -10.99
C LEU A 307 3.81 -9.43 -10.45
N GLY A 308 2.53 -9.31 -10.08
CA GLY A 308 1.72 -10.44 -9.63
C GLY A 308 1.55 -11.54 -10.70
N VAL A 309 1.39 -11.16 -11.97
CA VAL A 309 1.27 -12.11 -13.09
C VAL A 309 2.59 -12.79 -13.41
N LEU A 310 3.70 -12.04 -13.41
CA LEU A 310 5.04 -12.58 -13.67
C LEU A 310 5.57 -13.43 -12.50
N ALA A 311 5.08 -13.16 -11.28
CA ALA A 311 5.58 -13.73 -10.02
C ALA A 311 7.09 -13.51 -9.82
N SER A 312 7.60 -12.41 -10.37
CA SER A 312 9.01 -12.04 -10.39
C SER A 312 9.12 -10.53 -10.62
N ASP A 313 10.17 -9.91 -10.09
CA ASP A 313 10.49 -8.53 -10.42
C ASP A 313 10.77 -8.41 -11.93
N TYR A 314 10.57 -7.21 -12.47
CA TYR A 314 10.83 -6.95 -13.87
C TYR A 314 11.33 -5.52 -14.09
N ARG A 315 11.87 -5.27 -15.28
CA ARG A 315 12.19 -3.92 -15.75
C ARG A 315 11.68 -3.70 -17.17
N PRO A 316 11.39 -2.45 -17.57
CA PRO A 316 11.20 -2.13 -18.97
C PRO A 316 12.40 -2.58 -19.83
N ALA A 317 12.11 -3.04 -21.04
CA ALA A 317 13.15 -3.32 -22.03
C ALA A 317 13.85 -2.03 -22.49
N THR A 318 15.14 -2.12 -22.72
CA THR A 318 15.93 -1.03 -23.31
C THR A 318 15.68 -0.93 -24.82
N ASP A 319 15.96 0.23 -25.41
CA ASP A 319 15.82 0.43 -26.86
C ASP A 319 16.59 -0.61 -27.70
N GLU A 320 17.76 -1.05 -27.22
CA GLU A 320 18.56 -2.07 -27.89
C GLU A 320 17.86 -3.44 -27.86
N GLU A 321 17.34 -3.84 -26.69
CA GLU A 321 16.59 -5.09 -26.51
C GLU A 321 15.31 -5.08 -27.35
N ILE A 322 14.60 -3.95 -27.37
CA ILE A 322 13.39 -3.75 -28.18
C ILE A 322 13.72 -3.89 -29.66
N ARG A 323 14.72 -3.16 -30.19
CA ARG A 323 15.07 -3.24 -31.61
C ARG A 323 15.54 -4.64 -32.01
N ARG A 324 16.24 -5.34 -31.13
CA ARG A 324 16.69 -6.72 -31.39
C ARG A 324 15.53 -7.70 -31.50
N ALA A 325 14.51 -7.57 -30.65
CA ALA A 325 13.38 -8.49 -30.61
C ALA A 325 12.29 -8.14 -31.63
N PHE A 326 12.02 -6.86 -31.84
CA PHE A 326 10.87 -6.39 -32.63
C PHE A 326 11.26 -5.79 -33.99
N GLY A 327 12.54 -5.46 -34.23
CA GLY A 327 12.96 -4.81 -35.48
C GLY A 327 12.53 -3.34 -35.63
N ALA A 328 11.89 -2.77 -34.60
CA ALA A 328 11.41 -1.40 -34.54
C ALA A 328 11.73 -0.75 -33.19
N GLY A 329 11.60 0.57 -33.10
CA GLY A 329 11.65 1.32 -31.85
C GLY A 329 10.29 1.46 -31.18
N GLY A 330 10.28 2.09 -30.00
CA GLY A 330 9.06 2.44 -29.29
C GLY A 330 8.10 3.26 -30.16
N GLY A 331 6.81 2.93 -30.10
CA GLY A 331 5.75 3.58 -30.90
C GLY A 331 5.35 2.86 -32.19
N SER A 332 5.99 1.74 -32.55
CA SER A 332 5.56 0.90 -33.68
C SER A 332 5.62 -0.61 -33.35
N LEU A 333 5.56 -0.95 -32.07
CA LEU A 333 5.63 -2.31 -31.56
C LEU A 333 4.23 -2.95 -31.49
N GLY A 334 4.15 -4.25 -31.80
CA GLY A 334 2.91 -5.01 -31.72
C GLY A 334 3.12 -6.51 -31.62
N PRO A 335 2.05 -7.29 -31.47
CA PRO A 335 2.15 -8.70 -31.10
C PRO A 335 2.32 -9.70 -32.25
N ILE A 336 2.23 -9.24 -33.50
CA ILE A 336 2.26 -10.14 -34.66
C ILE A 336 3.71 -10.41 -35.08
N GLY A 337 4.04 -11.69 -35.27
CA GLY A 337 5.32 -12.13 -35.84
C GLY A 337 6.51 -12.05 -34.86
N ILE A 338 6.24 -12.01 -33.56
CA ILE A 338 7.26 -12.02 -32.50
C ILE A 338 7.31 -13.37 -31.81
N ASP A 339 8.48 -13.73 -31.30
CA ASP A 339 8.73 -14.99 -30.58
C ASP A 339 9.00 -14.69 -29.09
N VAL A 340 8.01 -14.12 -28.42
CA VAL A 340 8.03 -13.82 -26.97
C VAL A 340 6.68 -14.15 -26.35
N GLU A 341 6.64 -14.38 -25.03
CA GLU A 341 5.38 -14.51 -24.30
C GLU A 341 4.58 -13.20 -24.41
N VAL A 342 3.31 -13.28 -24.82
CA VAL A 342 2.40 -12.14 -24.91
C VAL A 342 1.37 -12.23 -23.79
N LEU A 343 1.42 -11.26 -22.87
CA LEU A 343 0.45 -11.06 -21.80
C LEU A 343 -0.49 -9.94 -22.24
N ALA A 344 -1.72 -10.26 -22.62
CA ALA A 344 -2.70 -9.26 -23.05
C ALA A 344 -3.72 -8.97 -21.94
N ASP A 345 -4.01 -7.70 -21.72
CA ASP A 345 -5.07 -7.31 -20.81
C ASP A 345 -6.43 -7.87 -21.26
N GLU A 346 -7.30 -8.22 -20.31
CA GLU A 346 -8.67 -8.69 -20.58
C GLU A 346 -9.47 -7.74 -21.49
N ALA A 347 -9.21 -6.43 -21.44
CA ALA A 347 -9.87 -5.45 -22.32
C ALA A 347 -9.53 -5.62 -23.81
N LEU A 348 -8.48 -6.37 -24.15
CA LEU A 348 -8.08 -6.68 -25.53
C LEU A 348 -8.66 -8.01 -26.05
N ARG A 349 -9.47 -8.71 -25.24
CA ARG A 349 -10.00 -10.03 -25.59
C ARG A 349 -10.92 -10.01 -26.79
N ASP A 350 -11.82 -9.03 -26.83
CA ASP A 350 -12.85 -8.92 -27.85
C ASP A 350 -12.64 -7.65 -28.68
N GLY A 351 -12.45 -7.79 -29.99
CA GLY A 351 -12.38 -6.68 -30.92
C GLY A 351 -11.19 -6.70 -31.88
N GLN A 352 -11.13 -5.70 -32.74
CA GLN A 352 -10.11 -5.55 -33.77
C GLN A 352 -9.34 -4.24 -33.56
N PHE A 353 -8.17 -4.36 -32.93
CA PHE A 353 -7.37 -3.22 -32.48
C PHE A 353 -6.39 -2.74 -33.54
N VAL A 354 -5.97 -1.49 -33.43
CA VAL A 354 -4.79 -0.98 -34.13
C VAL A 354 -3.56 -1.21 -33.26
N ALA A 355 -2.59 -1.95 -33.78
CA ALA A 355 -1.33 -2.29 -33.10
C ALA A 355 -0.12 -1.89 -33.96
N GLY A 356 1.05 -1.76 -33.36
CA GLY A 356 2.27 -1.49 -34.12
C GLY A 356 2.63 -2.64 -35.06
N ALA A 357 3.25 -2.33 -36.20
CA ALA A 357 3.58 -3.33 -37.23
C ALA A 357 4.95 -3.98 -37.06
N ASN A 358 5.66 -3.73 -35.94
CA ASN A 358 7.05 -4.13 -35.75
C ASN A 358 7.98 -3.58 -36.86
N ARG A 359 7.61 -2.40 -37.38
CA ARG A 359 8.37 -1.63 -38.40
C ARG A 359 8.18 -0.14 -38.13
N ASP A 360 9.28 0.59 -37.99
CA ASP A 360 9.25 2.02 -37.66
C ASP A 360 8.33 2.82 -38.62
N GLY A 361 7.36 3.53 -38.06
CA GLY A 361 6.42 4.36 -38.83
C GLY A 361 5.28 3.59 -39.49
N TRP A 362 4.96 2.39 -39.00
CA TRP A 362 3.85 1.56 -39.50
C TRP A 362 3.04 0.94 -38.37
N HIS A 363 1.73 0.86 -38.60
CA HIS A 363 0.77 0.15 -37.75
C HIS A 363 -0.05 -0.86 -38.59
N LEU A 364 -0.72 -1.77 -37.89
CA LEU A 364 -1.64 -2.75 -38.43
C LEU A 364 -3.05 -2.41 -37.96
N LEU A 365 -3.96 -2.22 -38.90
CA LEU A 365 -5.39 -2.11 -38.63
C LEU A 365 -6.00 -3.50 -38.52
N GLY A 366 -6.95 -3.66 -37.61
CA GLY A 366 -7.80 -4.83 -37.56
C GLY A 366 -7.20 -6.05 -36.85
N VAL A 367 -6.24 -5.86 -35.95
CA VAL A 367 -5.53 -6.94 -35.25
C VAL A 367 -6.43 -7.58 -34.19
N GLU A 368 -6.56 -8.90 -34.23
CA GLU A 368 -7.50 -9.67 -33.41
C GLU A 368 -6.78 -10.81 -32.67
N ALA A 369 -6.94 -10.88 -31.36
CA ALA A 369 -6.37 -11.95 -30.53
C ALA A 369 -7.01 -13.31 -30.87
N GLY A 370 -6.21 -14.38 -30.86
CA GLY A 370 -6.61 -15.73 -31.26
C GLY A 370 -6.70 -15.95 -32.79
N ARG A 371 -6.84 -14.87 -33.57
CA ARG A 371 -6.77 -14.91 -35.04
C ARG A 371 -5.36 -14.62 -35.55
N ASP A 372 -4.75 -13.53 -35.08
CA ASP A 372 -3.48 -13.02 -35.62
C ASP A 372 -2.28 -13.25 -34.69
N TYR A 373 -2.52 -13.44 -33.39
CA TYR A 373 -1.53 -13.76 -32.37
C TYR A 373 -2.21 -14.50 -31.20
N GLU A 374 -1.45 -15.29 -30.45
CA GLU A 374 -1.96 -16.07 -29.31
C GLU A 374 -1.46 -15.48 -27.98
N PRO A 375 -2.30 -14.76 -27.21
CA PRO A 375 -1.93 -14.25 -25.90
C PRO A 375 -2.36 -15.15 -24.76
N ARG A 376 -1.68 -14.98 -23.61
CA ARG A 376 -2.27 -15.29 -22.31
C ARG A 376 -3.00 -14.04 -21.81
N PHE A 377 -4.31 -14.14 -21.65
CA PHE A 377 -5.11 -13.06 -21.09
C PHE A 377 -4.96 -12.95 -19.57
N VAL A 378 -4.76 -11.73 -19.09
CA VAL A 378 -4.51 -11.38 -17.70
C VAL A 378 -5.09 -10.00 -17.38
N ASP A 379 -5.29 -9.66 -16.12
CA ASP A 379 -5.63 -8.30 -15.70
C ASP A 379 -4.32 -7.57 -15.37
N ILE A 380 -3.87 -6.67 -16.24
CA ILE A 380 -2.61 -5.93 -16.11
C ILE A 380 -2.81 -4.43 -16.34
N ARG A 381 -4.04 -3.96 -16.46
CA ARG A 381 -4.37 -2.54 -16.57
C ARG A 381 -4.68 -1.89 -15.23
N GLU A 382 -4.34 -0.61 -15.06
CA GLU A 382 -4.82 0.21 -13.93
C GLU A 382 -6.27 0.59 -14.14
N ALA A 383 -7.16 0.34 -13.16
CA ALA A 383 -8.54 0.79 -13.23
C ALA A 383 -8.61 2.32 -13.37
N ARG A 384 -9.62 2.84 -14.06
CA ARG A 384 -9.77 4.28 -14.32
C ARG A 384 -11.10 4.80 -13.82
N GLU A 385 -11.13 6.05 -13.41
CA GLU A 385 -12.37 6.71 -13.03
C GLU A 385 -13.35 6.71 -14.22
N GLY A 386 -14.60 6.31 -13.95
CA GLY A 386 -15.62 6.08 -14.98
C GLY A 386 -15.68 4.65 -15.53
N ASP A 387 -14.74 3.77 -15.19
CA ASP A 387 -14.90 2.33 -15.38
C ASP A 387 -16.13 1.82 -14.61
N ARG A 388 -16.69 0.71 -15.07
CA ARG A 388 -17.78 0.03 -14.38
C ARG A 388 -17.24 -0.98 -13.38
N CYS A 389 -17.91 -1.05 -12.24
CA CYS A 389 -17.64 -2.04 -11.21
C CYS A 389 -17.86 -3.46 -11.77
N PRO A 390 -16.89 -4.38 -11.59
CA PRO A 390 -17.02 -5.76 -12.06
C PRO A 390 -18.06 -6.57 -11.28
N VAL A 391 -18.52 -6.09 -10.12
CA VAL A 391 -19.49 -6.77 -9.26
C VAL A 391 -20.91 -6.29 -9.55
N CYS A 392 -21.15 -4.98 -9.48
CA CYS A 392 -22.51 -4.42 -9.57
C CYS A 392 -22.81 -3.67 -10.88
N GLY A 393 -21.80 -3.42 -11.73
CA GLY A 393 -21.96 -2.69 -13.00
C GLY A 393 -22.14 -1.17 -12.89
N GLY A 394 -22.22 -0.62 -11.67
CA GLY A 394 -22.26 0.83 -11.40
C GLY A 394 -20.91 1.51 -11.64
N ALA A 395 -20.84 2.84 -11.57
CA ALA A 395 -19.59 3.56 -11.81
C ALA A 395 -18.57 3.35 -10.66
N LEU A 396 -17.28 3.29 -11.01
CA LEU A 396 -16.20 3.37 -10.02
C LEU A 396 -15.89 4.83 -9.68
N ARG A 397 -15.62 5.07 -8.40
CA ARG A 397 -15.24 6.35 -7.80
C ARG A 397 -13.89 6.22 -7.14
N PHE A 398 -13.09 7.26 -7.29
CA PHE A 398 -11.70 7.29 -6.87
C PHE A 398 -11.55 8.40 -5.85
N GLU A 399 -10.97 8.08 -4.70
CA GLU A 399 -10.74 9.04 -3.63
C GLU A 399 -9.34 8.86 -3.06
N THR A 400 -8.63 9.96 -2.81
CA THR A 400 -7.34 9.90 -2.13
C THR A 400 -7.55 9.47 -0.67
N ALA A 401 -6.73 8.55 -0.18
CA ALA A 401 -6.87 8.00 1.16
C ALA A 401 -5.52 7.72 1.83
N ILE A 402 -5.55 7.74 3.17
CA ILE A 402 -4.41 7.39 4.03
C ILE A 402 -4.60 5.94 4.50
N GLU A 403 -3.64 5.06 4.20
CA GLU A 403 -3.59 3.72 4.80
C GLU A 403 -3.28 3.81 6.31
N VAL A 404 -4.28 3.57 7.16
CA VAL A 404 -4.14 3.65 8.62
C VAL A 404 -3.87 2.31 9.29
N GLY A 405 -4.06 1.20 8.57
CA GLY A 405 -3.72 -0.14 9.02
C GLY A 405 -3.75 -1.14 7.87
N HIS A 406 -2.99 -2.21 8.03
CA HIS A 406 -2.79 -3.25 7.03
C HIS A 406 -2.74 -4.61 7.71
N ILE A 407 -3.43 -5.59 7.15
CA ILE A 407 -3.43 -6.98 7.64
C ILE A 407 -3.20 -7.97 6.48
N PHE A 408 -2.35 -8.97 6.69
CA PHE A 408 -2.05 -9.96 5.66
C PHE A 408 -1.68 -11.33 6.25
N LYS A 409 -1.92 -12.40 5.47
CA LYS A 409 -1.52 -13.77 5.81
C LYS A 409 -0.19 -14.09 5.12
N PHE A 410 0.88 -14.29 5.88
CA PHE A 410 2.19 -14.64 5.31
C PHE A 410 2.42 -16.15 5.21
N GLY A 411 1.52 -16.98 5.75
CA GLY A 411 1.64 -18.43 5.68
C GLY A 411 2.92 -18.92 6.37
N SER A 412 3.71 -19.72 5.67
CA SER A 412 5.00 -20.22 6.14
C SER A 412 6.21 -19.38 5.69
N ARG A 413 5.99 -18.20 5.05
CA ARG A 413 7.04 -17.38 4.40
C ARG A 413 8.25 -17.08 5.28
N TYR A 414 8.02 -16.83 6.58
CA TYR A 414 9.09 -16.56 7.55
C TYR A 414 9.50 -17.82 8.31
N SER A 415 8.55 -18.71 8.57
CA SER A 415 8.77 -19.90 9.38
C SER A 415 9.63 -20.96 8.70
N GLU A 416 9.55 -21.09 7.37
CA GLU A 416 10.42 -21.96 6.59
C GLU A 416 11.89 -21.55 6.63
N PRO A 417 12.28 -20.31 6.24
CA PRO A 417 13.69 -19.90 6.24
C PRO A 417 14.31 -19.78 7.64
N LEU A 418 13.51 -19.49 8.67
CA LEU A 418 13.98 -19.35 10.06
C LEU A 418 13.84 -20.62 10.89
N ASP A 419 13.40 -21.73 10.28
CA ASP A 419 13.17 -23.03 10.92
C ASP A 419 12.31 -22.93 12.19
N ALA A 420 11.20 -22.20 12.09
CA ALA A 420 10.21 -22.06 13.14
C ALA A 420 9.11 -23.11 12.95
N ARG A 421 9.32 -24.28 13.57
CA ARG A 421 8.48 -25.47 13.42
C ARG A 421 7.91 -25.95 14.75
N PHE A 422 6.84 -26.75 14.65
CA PHE A 422 6.19 -27.39 15.79
C PHE A 422 5.86 -28.85 15.50
N LEU A 423 5.76 -29.67 16.55
CA LEU A 423 5.26 -31.03 16.49
C LEU A 423 3.74 -31.05 16.52
N ASP A 424 3.12 -31.58 15.47
CA ASP A 424 1.68 -31.69 15.34
C ASP A 424 1.09 -32.91 16.10
N GLU A 425 -0.25 -32.99 16.20
CA GLU A 425 -0.95 -34.09 16.89
C GLU A 425 -0.60 -35.49 16.37
N ASP A 426 -0.29 -35.58 15.08
CA ASP A 426 0.11 -36.82 14.41
C ASP A 426 1.61 -37.14 14.58
N GLY A 427 2.36 -36.29 15.28
CA GLY A 427 3.81 -36.42 15.45
C GLY A 427 4.63 -35.94 14.24
N THR A 428 4.01 -35.29 13.27
CA THR A 428 4.71 -34.68 12.13
C THR A 428 5.17 -33.27 12.48
N GLU A 429 6.40 -32.94 12.10
CA GLU A 429 6.92 -31.58 12.23
C GLU A 429 6.42 -30.71 11.07
N LYS A 430 5.81 -29.57 11.40
CA LYS A 430 5.24 -28.62 10.42
C LYS A 430 5.76 -27.21 10.69
N PRO A 431 5.98 -26.37 9.66
CA PRO A 431 6.26 -24.96 9.88
C PRO A 431 5.04 -24.28 10.52
N LEU A 432 5.29 -23.27 11.34
CA LEU A 432 4.23 -22.39 11.81
C LEU A 432 3.60 -21.65 10.62
N ILE A 433 2.28 -21.45 10.68
CA ILE A 433 1.52 -20.68 9.71
C ILE A 433 1.14 -19.35 10.38
N GLY A 434 1.35 -18.21 9.73
CA GLY A 434 1.17 -16.93 10.41
C GLY A 434 0.64 -15.78 9.56
N GLY A 435 0.23 -14.74 10.29
CA GLY A 435 -0.27 -13.47 9.76
C GLY A 435 0.32 -12.29 10.51
N SER A 436 0.35 -11.14 9.86
CA SER A 436 0.90 -9.90 10.39
C SER A 436 -0.13 -8.78 10.26
N TYR A 437 -0.18 -7.94 11.28
CA TYR A 437 -1.24 -6.95 11.47
C TYR A 437 -0.62 -5.63 11.98
N GLY A 438 -0.46 -4.64 11.10
CA GLY A 438 0.18 -3.35 11.35
C GLY A 438 -0.79 -2.17 11.50
N VAL A 439 -0.53 -1.26 12.44
CA VAL A 439 -1.25 0.03 12.61
C VAL A 439 -0.25 1.08 13.07
N GLY A 440 -0.21 2.24 12.42
CA GLY A 440 0.60 3.38 12.84
C GLY A 440 -0.21 4.37 13.68
N PRO A 441 -0.07 4.44 15.02
CA PRO A 441 -0.90 5.33 15.85
C PRO A 441 -0.71 6.83 15.51
N ALA A 442 0.51 7.22 15.12
CA ALA A 442 0.79 8.58 14.64
C ALA A 442 0.05 8.92 13.34
N ARG A 443 -0.07 7.93 12.44
CA ARG A 443 -0.78 8.08 11.17
C ARG A 443 -2.29 8.10 11.37
N VAL A 444 -2.83 7.27 12.26
CA VAL A 444 -4.24 7.34 12.70
C VAL A 444 -4.56 8.73 13.25
N LEU A 445 -3.68 9.26 14.11
CA LEU A 445 -3.82 10.62 14.65
C LEU A 445 -3.88 11.66 13.53
N ALA A 446 -3.01 11.59 12.52
CA ALA A 446 -3.03 12.51 11.39
C ALA A 446 -4.29 12.38 10.55
N ALA A 447 -4.72 11.15 10.25
CA ALA A 447 -5.95 10.89 9.50
C ALA A 447 -7.19 11.44 10.21
N VAL A 448 -7.27 11.32 11.54
CA VAL A 448 -8.35 11.96 12.31
C VAL A 448 -8.32 13.48 12.17
N VAL A 449 -7.15 14.11 12.13
CA VAL A 449 -7.08 15.58 11.91
C VAL A 449 -7.48 15.97 10.49
N GLU A 450 -7.11 15.18 9.47
CA GLU A 450 -7.58 15.40 8.10
C GLU A 450 -9.12 15.38 8.02
N GLN A 451 -9.76 14.44 8.72
CA GLN A 451 -11.22 14.30 8.69
C GLN A 451 -11.97 15.21 9.68
N SER A 452 -11.34 15.56 10.80
CA SER A 452 -11.98 16.30 11.91
C SER A 452 -11.26 17.62 12.20
N HIS A 453 -11.48 18.60 11.33
CA HIS A 453 -11.01 19.98 11.51
C HIS A 453 -12.01 21.00 10.96
N ASP A 454 -11.83 22.26 11.34
CA ASP A 454 -12.53 23.41 10.77
C ASP A 454 -11.54 24.56 10.51
N ASP A 455 -12.05 25.71 10.06
CA ASP A 455 -11.24 26.91 9.79
C ASP A 455 -10.42 27.40 11.00
N ASN A 456 -10.86 27.06 12.22
CA ASN A 456 -10.25 27.51 13.46
C ASN A 456 -9.22 26.51 14.02
N GLY A 457 -9.35 25.22 13.72
CA GLY A 457 -8.34 24.22 14.03
C GLY A 457 -8.86 22.78 14.12
N ILE A 458 -8.20 21.99 14.97
CA ILE A 458 -8.49 20.56 15.13
C ILE A 458 -9.74 20.36 15.98
N VAL A 459 -10.64 19.48 15.54
CA VAL A 459 -11.84 19.05 16.27
C VAL A 459 -11.65 17.61 16.71
N TRP A 460 -10.98 17.39 17.84
CA TRP A 460 -10.69 16.03 18.30
C TRP A 460 -11.96 15.24 18.67
N PRO A 461 -12.07 13.97 18.25
CA PRO A 461 -13.01 13.03 18.84
C PRO A 461 -12.78 12.92 20.35
N LYS A 462 -13.87 12.85 21.11
CA LYS A 462 -13.84 12.83 22.59
C LYS A 462 -12.91 11.76 23.15
N SER A 463 -12.86 10.61 22.50
CA SER A 463 -12.04 9.46 22.90
C SER A 463 -10.54 9.79 22.93
N ILE A 464 -10.05 10.63 22.02
CA ILE A 464 -8.61 10.90 21.84
C ILE A 464 -8.19 12.34 22.15
N ALA A 465 -9.13 13.26 22.41
CA ALA A 465 -8.83 14.65 22.78
C ALA A 465 -7.79 14.76 23.92
N PRO A 466 -6.79 15.65 23.86
CA PRO A 466 -5.70 15.69 24.85
C PRO A 466 -6.17 16.05 26.27
N TYR A 467 -7.25 16.83 26.36
CA TYR A 467 -7.99 17.17 27.58
C TYR A 467 -9.48 17.24 27.25
N ASP A 468 -10.34 16.89 28.21
CA ASP A 468 -11.79 16.89 28.00
C ASP A 468 -12.38 18.32 28.02
N VAL A 469 -11.76 19.23 28.79
CA VAL A 469 -12.22 20.60 28.99
C VAL A 469 -11.03 21.55 29.05
N HIS A 470 -11.11 22.67 28.32
CA HIS A 470 -10.16 23.79 28.41
C HIS A 470 -10.83 24.98 29.12
N VAL A 471 -10.43 25.23 30.37
CA VAL A 471 -10.97 26.35 31.17
C VAL A 471 -10.15 27.61 30.91
N LEU A 472 -10.79 28.64 30.35
CA LEU A 472 -10.19 29.94 30.10
C LEU A 472 -10.66 30.96 31.14
N ALA A 473 -9.72 31.50 31.92
CA ALA A 473 -9.98 32.64 32.78
C ALA A 473 -9.91 33.93 31.96
N LEU A 474 -11.07 34.51 31.63
CA LEU A 474 -11.15 35.83 31.00
C LEU A 474 -10.89 36.91 32.07
N HIS A 475 -10.10 37.93 31.73
CA HIS A 475 -9.83 39.05 32.64
C HIS A 475 -11.13 39.80 32.95
N GLY A 476 -11.67 39.59 34.16
CA GLY A 476 -12.94 40.13 34.63
C GLY A 476 -13.52 39.45 35.88
N GLY A 477 -13.05 38.25 36.24
CA GLY A 477 -13.40 37.61 37.51
C GLY A 477 -12.60 38.18 38.69
N SER A 478 -13.26 38.42 39.83
CA SER A 478 -12.63 38.90 41.06
C SER A 478 -11.42 38.04 41.48
N ALA A 479 -10.53 38.63 42.28
CA ALA A 479 -9.29 37.99 42.77
C ALA A 479 -9.50 36.63 43.46
N GLU A 480 -10.73 36.29 43.85
CA GLU A 480 -11.14 34.99 44.40
C GLU A 480 -10.97 33.81 43.43
N VAL A 481 -11.07 34.02 42.11
CA VAL A 481 -10.97 32.95 41.09
C VAL A 481 -9.51 32.63 40.74
N LEU A 482 -8.61 33.60 40.87
CA LEU A 482 -7.19 33.45 40.50
C LEU A 482 -6.34 32.78 41.59
N MET A 483 -6.82 32.74 42.84
CA MET A 483 -6.08 32.20 44.00
C MET A 483 -6.41 30.74 44.36
N ARG A 484 -7.26 30.06 43.60
CA ARG A 484 -7.50 28.60 43.69
C ARG A 484 -6.89 27.90 42.48
#